data_AF-A0AA35SMK1-F1
#
_entry.id   AF-A0AA35SMK1-F1
#
_cell.length_a   1.000
_cell.length_b   1.000
_cell.length_c   1.000
_cell.angle_alpha   90.00
_cell.angle_beta   90.00
_cell.angle_gamma   90.00
#
_symmetry.space_group_name_H-M   'P 1'
#
loop_
_entity.id
_entity.type
_entity.pdbx_description
1 polymer ?
#
loop_
_entity_poly.entity_id
_entity_poly.type
_entity_poly.pdbx_seq_one_letter_code
_entity_poly.pdbx_strand_id
1 'polypeptide(L)'
;MTTNGGEGNETSVQVALRVRPQNSKEQIDMCQICTFCIPGQPQIVLGKDKAFTYDFVLDTDSEQDEIYSQCIEGLVAGCFEGYNATVLAYGQVRKTIAH
;
A
#
# COMPACT_ATOMS: atom_id res chain seq x y z
N MET A 1 -12.61 27.56 -14.11
CA MET A 1 -13.67 27.06 -13.21
C MET A 1 -13.52 25.54 -13.26
N THR A 2 -13.03 24.81 -12.27
CA THR A 2 -13.09 24.96 -10.81
C THR A 2 -11.90 24.23 -10.16
N THR A 3 -11.26 24.92 -9.21
CA THR A 3 -10.60 24.43 -7.98
C THR A 3 -9.69 23.20 -8.06
N ASN A 4 -8.37 23.45 -8.13
CA ASN A 4 -7.34 22.56 -7.59
C ASN A 4 -7.68 22.27 -6.12
N GLY A 5 -8.13 21.05 -5.87
CA GLY A 5 -8.49 20.57 -4.54
C GLY A 5 -7.25 20.13 -3.78
N GLY A 6 -6.83 20.96 -2.83
CA GLY A 6 -6.15 20.51 -1.61
C GLY A 6 -4.66 20.19 -1.72
N GLU A 7 -3.81 21.22 -1.75
CA GLU A 7 -2.47 21.16 -1.14
C GLU A 7 -2.64 20.99 0.39
N GLY A 8 -2.89 19.77 0.82
CA GLY A 8 -2.86 19.38 2.22
C GLY A 8 -1.44 18.99 2.61
N ASN A 9 -0.63 19.94 3.07
CA ASN A 9 0.67 19.73 3.75
C ASN A 9 1.47 18.49 3.28
N GLU A 10 2.19 18.62 2.17
CA GLU A 10 3.14 17.65 1.57
C GLU A 10 4.39 17.37 2.44
N THR A 11 4.28 17.43 3.76
CA THR A 11 5.35 17.13 4.72
C THR A 11 4.99 16.03 5.71
N SER A 12 3.76 15.52 5.67
CA SER A 12 3.33 14.43 6.56
C SER A 12 3.81 13.09 6.01
N VAL A 13 4.19 12.16 6.90
CA VAL A 13 4.59 10.81 6.49
C VAL A 13 3.41 10.12 5.81
N GLN A 14 3.56 9.78 4.54
CA GLN A 14 2.57 9.03 3.78
C GLN A 14 2.75 7.52 4.02
N VAL A 15 1.65 6.81 4.22
CA VAL A 15 1.65 5.37 4.47
C VAL A 15 0.86 4.66 3.38
N ALA A 16 1.59 3.86 2.60
CA ALA A 16 1.00 2.96 1.62
C ALA A 16 0.98 1.53 2.15
N LEU A 17 -0.18 0.89 2.11
CA LEU A 17 -0.35 -0.52 2.41
C LEU A 17 -0.44 -1.31 1.11
N ARG A 18 0.38 -2.35 0.97
CA ARG A 18 0.30 -3.31 -0.14
C ARG A 18 -0.09 -4.70 0.34
N VAL A 19 -1.24 -5.19 -0.12
CA VAL A 19 -1.66 -6.58 0.06
C VAL A 19 -0.99 -7.42 -1.02
N ARG A 20 -0.39 -8.55 -0.62
CA ARG A 20 0.23 -9.49 -1.55
C ARG A 20 -0.67 -10.71 -1.74
N PRO A 21 -0.70 -11.33 -2.92
CA PRO A 21 -1.41 -12.58 -3.11
C PRO A 21 -0.88 -13.69 -2.20
N GLN A 22 -1.77 -14.64 -1.88
CA GLN A 22 -1.42 -15.82 -1.11
C GLN A 22 -0.42 -16.68 -1.90
N ASN A 23 0.63 -17.13 -1.22
CA ASN A 23 1.60 -18.03 -1.83
C ASN A 23 1.00 -19.41 -2.05
N SER A 24 1.53 -20.20 -2.98
CA SER A 24 1.02 -21.56 -3.29
C SER A 24 0.94 -22.44 -2.05
N LYS A 25 1.89 -22.33 -1.10
CA LYS A 25 1.84 -23.05 0.18
C LYS A 25 0.64 -22.63 1.04
N GLU A 26 0.34 -21.33 1.13
CA GLU A 26 -0.79 -20.81 1.90
C GLU A 26 -2.14 -21.22 1.26
N GLN A 27 -2.17 -21.33 -0.07
CA GLN A 27 -3.32 -21.84 -0.81
C GLN A 27 -3.54 -23.34 -0.56
N ILE A 28 -2.45 -24.14 -0.56
CA ILE A 28 -2.51 -25.59 -0.26
C ILE A 28 -2.95 -25.83 1.18
N ASP A 29 -2.46 -25.02 2.12
CA ASP A 29 -2.81 -25.11 3.55
C ASP A 29 -4.23 -24.55 3.84
N MET A 30 -4.99 -24.15 2.80
CA MET A 30 -6.33 -23.54 2.89
C MET A 30 -6.40 -22.37 3.89
N CYS A 31 -5.32 -21.59 4.00
CA CYS A 31 -5.30 -20.42 4.86
C CYS A 31 -6.38 -19.44 4.40
N GLN A 32 -7.22 -19.01 5.32
CA GLN A 32 -8.27 -18.05 5.02
C GLN A 32 -7.66 -16.67 4.72
N ILE A 33 -8.07 -16.04 3.63
CA ILE A 33 -7.77 -14.63 3.37
C ILE A 33 -8.51 -13.82 4.43
N CYS A 34 -7.75 -13.08 5.23
CA CYS A 34 -8.27 -12.25 6.30
C CYS A 34 -8.18 -10.75 5.99
N THR A 35 -7.85 -10.38 4.74
CA THR A 35 -7.71 -9.00 4.27
C THR A 35 -8.77 -8.70 3.24
N PHE A 36 -9.50 -7.59 3.42
CA PHE A 36 -10.52 -7.13 2.49
C PHE A 36 -10.35 -5.63 2.24
N CYS A 37 -10.02 -5.23 1.01
CA CYS A 37 -9.92 -3.82 0.62
C CYS A 37 -11.30 -3.28 0.27
N ILE A 38 -11.65 -2.08 0.75
CA ILE A 38 -12.92 -1.43 0.44
C ILE A 38 -12.79 -0.70 -0.90
N PRO A 39 -13.57 -1.06 -1.94
CA PRO A 39 -13.46 -0.40 -3.25
C PRO A 39 -13.74 1.10 -3.15
N GLY A 40 -12.87 1.91 -3.74
CA GLY A 40 -13.01 3.37 -3.78
C GLY A 40 -12.70 4.09 -2.46
N GLN A 41 -12.22 3.37 -1.44
CA GLN A 41 -11.75 3.96 -0.19
C GLN A 41 -10.35 3.43 0.14
N PRO A 42 -9.45 4.25 0.70
CA PRO A 42 -8.14 3.78 1.14
C PRO A 42 -8.26 3.08 2.51
N GLN A 43 -9.16 2.11 2.61
CA GLN A 43 -9.48 1.37 3.82
C GLN A 43 -9.39 -0.13 3.59
N ILE A 44 -8.79 -0.83 4.55
CA ILE A 44 -8.71 -2.29 4.58
C ILE A 44 -9.37 -2.82 5.86
N VAL A 45 -10.06 -3.94 5.75
CA VAL A 45 -10.63 -4.69 6.87
C VAL A 45 -9.82 -5.95 7.08
N LEU A 46 -9.31 -6.13 8.30
CA LEU A 46 -8.64 -7.32 8.77
C LEU A 46 -9.61 -8.17 9.61
N GLY A 47 -9.88 -9.39 9.16
CA GLY A 47 -10.81 -10.30 9.85
C GLY A 47 -12.26 -9.85 9.69
N LYS A 48 -13.00 -9.76 10.81
CA LYS A 48 -14.44 -9.47 10.79
C LYS A 48 -14.80 -8.04 11.22
N ASP A 49 -13.91 -7.35 11.91
CA ASP A 49 -14.25 -6.14 12.68
C ASP A 49 -13.12 -5.10 12.78
N LYS A 50 -11.93 -5.34 12.23
CA LYS A 50 -10.80 -4.40 12.33
C LYS A 50 -10.60 -3.65 11.03
N ALA A 51 -11.09 -2.43 10.93
CA ALA A 51 -10.83 -1.54 9.80
C ALA A 51 -9.61 -0.64 10.07
N PHE A 52 -8.76 -0.48 9.05
CA PHE A 52 -7.61 0.41 9.06
C PHE A 52 -7.65 1.30 7.82
N THR A 53 -7.44 2.60 8.00
CA THR A 53 -7.39 3.57 6.92
C THR A 53 -5.96 4.05 6.73
N TYR A 54 -5.50 4.07 5.49
CA TYR A 54 -4.16 4.51 5.09
C TYR A 54 -4.28 5.60 4.02
N ASP A 55 -3.15 6.16 3.57
CA ASP A 55 -3.16 7.11 2.45
C ASP A 55 -3.40 6.37 1.12
N PHE A 56 -2.74 5.21 0.98
CA PHE A 56 -2.87 4.34 -0.18
C PHE A 56 -3.09 2.90 0.25
N VAL A 57 -4.10 2.24 -0.32
CA VAL A 57 -4.37 0.82 -0.13
C VAL A 57 -4.33 0.13 -1.49
N LEU A 58 -3.28 -0.65 -1.69
CA LEU A 58 -2.98 -1.37 -2.91
C LEU A 58 -3.34 -2.84 -2.68
N ASP A 59 -4.30 -3.36 -3.45
CA ASP A 59 -4.77 -4.74 -3.31
C ASP A 59 -3.83 -5.72 -4.04
N THR A 60 -4.15 -7.01 -3.99
CA THR A 60 -3.38 -8.07 -4.66
C THR A 60 -3.31 -7.89 -6.17
N ASP A 61 -4.31 -7.20 -6.74
CA ASP A 61 -4.45 -6.97 -8.17
C ASP A 61 -3.75 -5.68 -8.63
N SER A 62 -3.25 -4.85 -7.70
CA SER A 62 -2.55 -3.61 -8.02
C SER A 62 -1.21 -3.90 -8.71
N GLU A 63 -1.03 -3.31 -9.90
CA GLU A 63 0.17 -3.48 -10.70
C GLU A 63 1.35 -2.64 -10.17
N GLN A 64 2.57 -3.05 -10.52
CA GLN A 64 3.78 -2.34 -10.10
C GLN A 64 3.83 -0.89 -10.59
N ASP A 65 3.27 -0.62 -11.76
CA ASP A 65 3.19 0.72 -12.34
C ASP A 65 2.28 1.64 -11.51
N GLU A 66 1.11 1.13 -11.11
CA GLU A 66 0.16 1.83 -10.25
C GLU A 66 0.78 2.17 -8.88
N ILE A 67 1.52 1.23 -8.29
CA ILE A 67 2.25 1.45 -7.03
C ILE A 67 3.29 2.57 -7.19
N TYR A 68 4.01 2.59 -8.31
CA TYR A 68 5.02 3.60 -8.59
C TYR A 68 4.38 4.98 -8.76
N SER A 69 3.36 5.11 -9.59
CA SER A 69 2.70 6.41 -9.83
C SER A 69 2.06 6.96 -8.56
N GLN A 70 1.38 6.12 -7.76
CA GLN A 70 0.71 6.61 -6.55
C GLN A 70 1.68 6.96 -5.41
N CYS A 71 2.73 6.15 -5.18
CA CYS A 71 3.54 6.26 -3.96
C CYS A 71 4.94 6.85 -4.19
N ILE A 72 5.49 6.75 -5.39
CA ILE A 72 6.91 7.02 -5.66
C ILE A 72 7.11 8.25 -6.54
N GLU A 73 6.19 8.52 -7.48
CA GLU A 73 6.30 9.63 -8.43
C GLU A 73 6.44 10.99 -7.73
N GLY A 74 5.60 11.28 -6.74
CA GLY A 74 5.68 12.52 -5.94
C GLY A 74 6.97 12.64 -5.13
N LEU A 75 7.47 11.53 -4.57
CA LEU A 75 8.74 11.51 -3.83
C LEU A 75 9.93 11.79 -4.74
N VAL A 76 9.90 11.24 -5.96
CA VAL A 76 10.93 11.48 -6.97
C VAL A 76 10.91 12.94 -7.43
N ALA A 77 9.73 13.53 -7.63
CA ALA A 77 9.59 14.95 -7.94
C ALA A 77 10.18 15.83 -6.81
N GLY A 78 9.85 15.56 -5.55
CA GLY A 78 10.41 16.25 -4.39
C GLY A 78 11.94 16.10 -4.27
N CYS A 79 12.49 14.94 -4.63
CA CYS A 79 13.93 14.75 -4.75
C CYS A 79 14.58 15.69 -5.78
N PHE A 80 13.93 15.92 -6.92
CA PHE A 80 14.45 16.86 -7.94
C PHE A 80 14.36 18.32 -7.51
N GLU A 81 13.45 18.65 -6.58
CA GLU A 81 13.33 19.98 -5.97
C GLU A 81 14.32 20.20 -4.81
N GLY A 82 15.11 19.18 -4.45
CA GLY A 82 16.14 19.25 -3.40
C GLY A 82 15.67 18.81 -2.01
N TYR A 83 14.49 18.20 -1.90
CA TYR A 83 14.00 17.58 -0.67
C TYR A 83 14.56 16.17 -0.49
N ASN A 84 14.77 15.76 0.76
CA ASN A 84 15.17 14.39 1.06
C ASN A 84 13.94 13.48 1.09
N ALA A 85 13.79 12.59 0.13
CA ALA A 85 12.80 11.52 0.19
C ALA A 85 13.38 10.26 0.84
N THR A 86 12.57 9.54 1.60
CA THR A 86 12.94 8.23 2.17
C THR A 86 11.75 7.28 2.12
N VAL A 87 11.93 6.13 1.49
CA VAL A 87 10.92 5.07 1.40
C VAL A 87 11.37 3.91 2.29
N LEU A 88 10.51 3.52 3.23
CA LEU A 88 10.73 2.36 4.09
C LEU A 88 9.67 1.31 3.80
N ALA A 89 10.11 0.12 3.41
CA ALA A 89 9.22 -1.03 3.25
C ALA A 89 9.20 -1.83 4.56
N TYR A 90 8.04 -1.91 5.21
CA TYR A 90 7.84 -2.71 6.41
C TYR A 90 6.86 -3.84 6.14
N GLY A 91 7.18 -5.06 6.58
CA GLY A 91 6.32 -6.21 6.40
C GLY A 91 6.87 -7.47 7.05
N GLN A 92 6.00 -8.43 7.34
CA GLN A 92 6.40 -9.70 7.91
C GLN A 92 7.26 -10.49 6.89
N VAL A 93 8.49 -10.80 7.28
CA VAL A 93 9.37 -11.71 6.55
C VAL A 93 8.69 -13.08 6.42
N ARG A 94 8.41 -13.52 5.19
CA ARG A 94 8.03 -14.92 4.95
C ARG A 94 9.25 -15.77 5.25
N LYS A 95 9.11 -16.74 6.16
CA LYS A 95 10.07 -17.86 6.27
C LYS A 95 9.92 -18.71 5.02
N THR A 96 10.75 -18.50 4.01
CA THR A 96 11.00 -19.52 2.97
C THR A 96 11.90 -20.57 3.62
N ILE A 97 11.31 -21.61 4.19
CA ILE A 97 12.07 -22.82 4.50
C ILE A 97 12.02 -23.66 3.23
N ALA A 98 13.14 -23.68 2.51
CA ALA A 98 13.39 -24.63 1.43
C ALA A 98 13.57 -26.03 2.04
N HIS A 99 12.79 -26.99 1.54
CA HIS A 99 13.10 -28.41 1.61
C HIS A 99 12.68 -29.04 0.28
#